data_AF-A0A9D7I018-F1
#
_entry.id   AF-A0A9D7I018-F1
#
_cell.length_a   1.000
_cell.length_b   1.000
_cell.length_c   1.000
_cell.angle_alpha   90.00
_cell.angle_beta   90.00
_cell.angle_gamma   90.00
#
_symmetry.space_group_name_H-M   'P 1'
#
loop_
_entity.id
_entity.type
_entity.pdbx_description
1 polymer ?
#
loop_
_entity_poly.entity_id
_entity_poly.type
_entity_poly.pdbx_seq_one_letter_code
_entity_poly.pdbx_strand_id
1 'polypeptide(L)'
;MSAAPISLSATAVTVDFRSGTTVTYGTNAHKTVGTQRALFAGNVMRDDRLKYAGSSNDRDPILTAIGGTVPTATTPGYRVEDVNLDGTVKYAGSANDRDPILVNIGGSVPTNTRVEQVP
;
A
#
# COMPACT_ATOMS: atom_id res chain seq x y z
N MET A 1 -10.49 7.28 -5.59
CA MET A 1 -11.70 7.65 -6.38
C MET A 1 -12.15 9.06 -5.97
N SER A 2 -12.87 9.80 -6.81
CA SER A 2 -13.38 11.14 -6.48
C SER A 2 -14.50 11.05 -5.44
N ALA A 3 -14.68 12.12 -4.64
CA ALA A 3 -15.73 12.16 -3.63
C ALA A 3 -17.16 12.15 -4.20
N ALA A 4 -17.32 12.69 -5.42
CA ALA A 4 -18.58 12.72 -6.15
C ALA A 4 -18.39 12.15 -7.58
N PRO A 5 -19.47 11.68 -8.23
CA PRO A 5 -19.43 11.28 -9.62
C PRO A 5 -18.96 12.42 -10.53
N ILE A 6 -18.21 12.08 -11.57
CA ILE A 6 -17.71 13.04 -12.57
C ILE A 6 -18.40 12.71 -13.88
N SER A 7 -19.26 13.62 -14.34
CA SER A 7 -20.00 13.45 -15.60
C SER A 7 -19.05 13.50 -16.79
N LEU A 8 -19.17 12.51 -17.67
CA LEU A 8 -18.45 12.50 -18.95
C LEU A 8 -19.28 13.24 -20.01
N SER A 9 -18.60 14.04 -20.83
CA SER A 9 -19.22 14.79 -21.94
C SER A 9 -18.23 14.96 -23.10
N ALA A 10 -18.64 15.61 -24.19
CA ALA A 10 -17.73 16.00 -25.27
C ALA A 10 -16.64 17.00 -24.80
N THR A 11 -16.85 17.68 -23.67
CA THR A 11 -15.84 18.50 -23.01
C THR A 11 -15.04 17.65 -22.03
N ALA A 12 -13.72 17.64 -22.18
CA ALA A 12 -12.82 16.93 -21.28
C ALA A 12 -12.83 17.54 -19.87
N VAL A 13 -12.88 16.66 -18.86
CA VAL A 13 -12.73 17.02 -17.45
C VAL A 13 -11.44 16.42 -16.92
N THR A 14 -10.55 17.27 -16.40
CA THR A 14 -9.30 16.84 -15.77
C THR A 14 -9.55 16.46 -14.32
N VAL A 15 -9.08 15.28 -13.91
CA VAL A 15 -9.16 14.78 -12.54
C VAL A 15 -7.75 14.41 -12.09
N ASP A 16 -7.13 15.23 -11.23
CA ASP A 16 -5.77 14.97 -10.75
C ASP A 16 -5.76 14.45 -9.32
N PHE A 17 -5.66 13.13 -9.16
CA PHE A 17 -5.60 12.48 -7.84
C PHE A 17 -4.27 12.68 -7.09
N ARG A 18 -3.25 13.27 -7.75
CA ARG A 18 -1.98 13.63 -7.13
C ARG A 18 -2.08 14.96 -6.39
N SER A 19 -3.05 15.80 -6.74
CA SER A 19 -3.31 17.06 -6.04
C SER A 19 -3.89 16.81 -4.65
N GLY A 20 -3.38 17.52 -3.65
CA GLY A 20 -3.95 17.54 -2.31
C GLY A 20 -5.33 18.20 -2.21
N THR A 21 -5.76 18.92 -3.25
CA THR A 21 -7.08 19.60 -3.30
C THR A 21 -8.18 18.74 -3.90
N THR A 22 -7.84 17.64 -4.57
CA THR A 22 -8.82 16.71 -5.13
C THR A 22 -9.48 15.93 -4.01
N VAL A 23 -10.75 16.23 -3.75
CA VAL A 23 -11.53 15.53 -2.71
C VAL A 23 -11.81 14.10 -3.18
N THR A 24 -11.53 13.14 -2.32
CA THR A 24 -11.64 11.71 -2.61
C THR A 24 -12.77 11.07 -1.82
N TYR A 25 -13.26 9.95 -2.34
CA TYR A 25 -14.21 9.12 -1.61
C TYR A 25 -13.53 8.52 -0.36
N GLY A 26 -14.26 8.49 0.75
CA GLY A 26 -13.80 7.93 2.01
C GLY A 26 -12.98 8.89 2.87
N THR A 27 -12.32 8.36 3.90
CA THR A 27 -11.52 9.13 4.86
C THR A 27 -10.05 8.83 4.69
N ASN A 28 -9.22 9.88 4.58
CA ASN A 28 -7.77 9.76 4.41
C ASN A 28 -7.37 8.83 3.27
N ALA A 29 -8.10 8.79 2.14
CA ALA A 29 -7.93 7.77 1.11
C ALA A 29 -6.53 7.71 0.50
N HIS A 30 -5.80 8.83 0.49
CA HIS A 30 -4.44 8.94 -0.05
C HIS A 30 -3.42 9.33 1.02
N LYS A 31 -2.16 8.97 0.77
CA LYS A 31 -0.97 9.36 1.54
C LYS A 31 -0.21 10.47 0.82
N THR A 32 0.41 11.38 1.56
CA THR A 32 1.37 12.34 0.98
C THR A 32 2.74 11.69 0.82
N VAL A 33 3.30 11.75 -0.38
CA VAL A 33 4.68 11.33 -0.70
C VAL A 33 5.36 12.51 -1.41
N GLY A 34 6.29 13.17 -0.71
CA GLY A 34 6.83 14.45 -1.17
C GLY A 34 5.73 15.50 -1.32
N THR A 35 5.57 16.04 -2.52
CA THR A 35 4.52 17.03 -2.85
C THR A 35 3.25 16.41 -3.45
N GLN A 36 3.24 15.10 -3.70
CA GLN A 36 2.15 14.42 -4.39
C GLN A 36 1.33 13.56 -3.43
N ARG A 37 0.07 13.31 -3.79
CA ARG A 37 -0.78 12.30 -3.18
C ARG A 37 -0.63 10.97 -3.92
N ALA A 38 -0.53 9.88 -3.17
CA ALA A 38 -0.42 8.52 -3.68
C ALA A 38 -1.36 7.58 -2.91
N LEU A 39 -1.61 6.40 -3.47
CA LEU A 39 -2.30 5.32 -2.76
C LEU A 39 -1.39 4.73 -1.68
N PHE A 40 -2.00 4.06 -0.70
CA PHE A 40 -1.25 3.30 0.30
C PHE A 40 -0.74 2.01 -0.33
N ALA A 41 0.54 1.71 -0.09
CA ALA A 41 1.15 0.45 -0.50
C ALA A 41 1.04 -0.61 0.61
N GLY A 42 1.23 -1.87 0.23
CA GLY A 42 1.48 -2.95 1.18
C GLY A 42 0.37 -3.97 1.37
N ASN A 43 -0.76 -3.86 0.66
CA ASN A 43 -1.79 -4.90 0.66
C ASN A 43 -1.34 -6.08 -0.21
N VAL A 44 -0.39 -6.85 0.32
CA VAL A 44 0.22 -8.01 -0.34
C VAL A 44 -0.77 -9.16 -0.34
N MET A 45 -1.50 -9.34 0.75
CA MET A 45 -2.61 -10.29 0.86
C MET A 45 -3.89 -9.60 0.40
N ARG A 46 -4.05 -9.42 -0.92
CA ARG A 46 -5.11 -8.61 -1.57
C ARG A 46 -6.52 -8.84 -1.00
N ASP A 47 -6.86 -8.09 0.03
CA ASP A 47 -8.17 -8.02 0.66
C ASP A 47 -8.58 -6.54 0.87
N ASP A 48 -9.54 -6.25 1.76
CA ASP A 48 -10.01 -4.89 2.04
C ASP A 48 -9.22 -4.17 3.16
N ARG A 49 -8.15 -4.78 3.68
CA ARG A 49 -7.48 -4.35 4.92
C ARG A 49 -5.97 -4.58 4.90
N LEU A 50 -5.23 -3.48 4.99
CA LEU A 50 -3.81 -3.53 5.33
C LEU A 50 -3.61 -3.92 6.81
N LYS A 51 -2.84 -4.98 7.05
CA LYS A 51 -2.52 -5.55 8.38
C LYS A 51 -1.05 -5.94 8.49
N TYR A 52 -0.41 -5.54 9.58
CA TYR A 52 0.97 -5.97 9.86
C TYR A 52 1.05 -7.25 10.69
N ALA A 53 0.15 -7.45 11.65
CA ALA A 53 0.12 -8.63 12.52
C ALA A 53 -1.28 -9.26 12.56
N GLY A 54 -1.36 -10.45 13.15
CA GLY A 54 -2.60 -11.25 13.22
C GLY A 54 -2.77 -12.18 12.02
N SER A 55 -3.93 -12.84 11.96
CA SER A 55 -4.28 -13.73 10.85
C SER A 55 -4.48 -12.94 9.55
N SER A 56 -4.06 -13.52 8.42
CA SER A 56 -4.11 -12.89 7.09
C SER A 56 -3.43 -11.51 7.09
N ASN A 57 -2.25 -11.42 7.71
CA ASN A 57 -1.44 -10.21 7.62
C ASN A 57 -0.67 -10.15 6.29
N ASP A 58 -0.23 -8.95 5.92
CA ASP A 58 0.45 -8.69 4.66
C ASP A 58 1.95 -9.01 4.68
N ARG A 59 2.57 -9.16 5.87
CA ARG A 59 4.01 -9.41 5.98
C ARG A 59 4.38 -10.88 5.78
N ASP A 60 3.50 -11.81 6.10
CA ASP A 60 3.79 -13.25 6.04
C ASP A 60 3.96 -13.76 4.59
N PRO A 61 3.16 -13.30 3.60
CA PRO A 61 3.43 -13.58 2.19
C PRO A 61 4.81 -13.10 1.72
N ILE A 62 5.31 -11.96 2.23
CA ILE A 62 6.65 -11.45 1.92
C ILE A 62 7.73 -12.42 2.39
N LEU A 63 7.62 -12.93 3.62
CA LEU A 63 8.54 -13.95 4.14
C LEU A 63 8.47 -15.23 3.30
N THR A 64 7.25 -15.65 2.94
CA THR A 64 7.03 -16.84 2.11
C THR A 64 7.69 -16.70 0.73
N ALA A 65 7.59 -15.53 0.11
CA ALA A 65 8.15 -15.26 -1.22
C ALA A 65 9.68 -15.39 -1.27
N ILE A 66 10.38 -15.09 -0.17
CA ILE A 66 11.84 -15.25 -0.07
C ILE A 66 12.28 -16.63 0.45
N GLY A 67 11.38 -17.62 0.51
CA GLY A 67 11.67 -18.99 0.94
C GLY A 67 11.26 -19.34 2.39
N GLY A 68 10.55 -18.44 3.08
CA GLY A 68 9.78 -18.72 4.30
C GLY A 68 10.57 -18.83 5.61
N THR A 69 11.87 -19.12 5.55
CA THR A 69 12.66 -19.49 6.74
C THR A 69 13.84 -18.56 7.01
N VAL A 70 14.54 -18.12 5.97
CA VAL A 70 15.72 -17.24 6.10
C VAL A 70 15.27 -15.80 5.84
N PRO A 71 15.07 -14.96 6.88
CA PRO A 71 14.49 -13.61 6.71
C PRO A 71 15.38 -12.63 5.95
N THR A 72 16.66 -12.96 5.76
CA THR A 72 17.64 -12.19 5.00
C THR A 72 17.78 -12.67 3.55
N ALA A 73 17.08 -13.73 3.16
CA ALA A 73 17.01 -14.12 1.76
C ALA A 73 16.26 -13.05 0.96
N THR A 74 16.53 -13.00 -0.33
CA THR A 74 15.89 -12.06 -1.26
C THR A 74 15.40 -12.81 -2.49
N THR A 75 14.46 -12.20 -3.20
CA THR A 75 13.99 -12.73 -4.48
C THR A 75 13.81 -11.59 -5.47
N PRO A 76 14.45 -11.64 -6.65
CA PRO A 76 14.34 -10.57 -7.64
C PRO A 76 12.98 -10.59 -8.35
N GLY A 77 12.60 -9.43 -8.87
CA GLY A 77 11.43 -9.22 -9.72
C GLY A 77 10.38 -8.29 -9.09
N TYR A 78 9.57 -7.67 -9.97
CA TYR A 78 8.39 -6.91 -9.59
C TYR A 78 7.26 -7.88 -9.24
N ARG A 79 7.15 -8.21 -7.95
CA ARG A 79 6.17 -9.14 -7.42
C ARG A 79 5.11 -8.41 -6.61
N VAL A 80 4.04 -9.09 -6.24
CA VAL A 80 3.03 -8.49 -5.34
C VAL A 80 3.62 -8.20 -3.95
N GLU A 81 4.64 -8.97 -3.56
CA GLU A 81 5.37 -8.78 -2.30
C GLU A 81 6.45 -7.68 -2.35
N ASP A 82 6.77 -7.15 -3.54
CA ASP A 82 7.68 -6.01 -3.73
C ASP A 82 6.90 -4.71 -3.46
N VAL A 83 6.77 -4.36 -2.18
CA VAL A 83 5.93 -3.26 -1.71
C VAL A 83 6.58 -1.91 -2.02
N ASN A 84 7.90 -1.85 -2.03
CA ASN A 84 8.65 -0.63 -2.30
C ASN A 84 8.91 -0.40 -3.81
N LEU A 85 8.62 -1.41 -4.66
CA LEU A 85 8.79 -1.40 -6.11
C LEU A 85 10.25 -1.20 -6.55
N ASP A 86 11.21 -1.75 -5.79
CA ASP A 86 12.64 -1.71 -6.11
C ASP A 86 13.10 -2.91 -6.97
N GLY A 87 12.19 -3.85 -7.26
CA GLY A 87 12.46 -5.04 -8.04
C GLY A 87 13.16 -6.15 -7.25
N THR A 88 13.22 -6.09 -5.92
CA THR A 88 13.78 -7.13 -5.04
C THR A 88 12.97 -7.28 -3.76
N VAL A 89 12.28 -8.40 -3.61
CA VAL A 89 11.54 -8.72 -2.38
C VAL A 89 12.51 -9.02 -1.24
N LYS A 90 12.32 -8.34 -0.10
CA LYS A 90 13.09 -8.45 1.14
C LYS A 90 12.16 -8.44 2.36
N TYR A 91 12.31 -9.41 3.25
CA TYR A 91 11.57 -9.41 4.52
C TYR A 91 12.30 -8.65 5.65
N ALA A 92 13.63 -8.69 5.69
CA ALA A 92 14.43 -7.98 6.69
C ALA A 92 15.59 -7.22 6.04
N GLY A 93 16.26 -6.38 6.84
CA GLY A 93 17.33 -5.50 6.38
C GLY A 93 16.82 -4.13 5.92
N SER A 94 17.72 -3.31 5.39
CA SER A 94 17.39 -1.99 4.86
C SER A 94 16.50 -2.10 3.62
N ALA A 95 15.55 -1.18 3.48
CA ALA A 95 14.58 -1.16 2.39
C ALA A 95 13.82 -2.50 2.24
N ASN A 96 13.41 -3.11 3.36
CA ASN A 96 12.53 -4.28 3.34
C ASN A 96 11.07 -3.87 3.00
N ASP A 97 10.30 -4.84 2.53
CA ASP A 97 8.93 -4.63 2.06
C ASP A 97 7.88 -4.61 3.17
N ARG A 98 8.23 -5.14 4.36
CA ARG A 98 7.29 -5.19 5.50
C ARG A 98 7.18 -3.85 6.25
N ASP A 99 8.23 -3.05 6.28
CA ASP A 99 8.24 -1.80 7.06
C ASP A 99 7.24 -0.75 6.52
N PRO A 100 7.09 -0.55 5.19
CA PRO A 100 6.02 0.31 4.66
C PRO A 100 4.61 -0.09 5.12
N ILE A 101 4.34 -1.39 5.30
CA ILE A 101 3.06 -1.88 5.82
C ILE A 101 2.85 -1.36 7.25
N LEU A 102 3.84 -1.53 8.13
CA LEU A 102 3.78 -1.06 9.52
C LEU A 102 3.57 0.45 9.58
N VAL A 103 4.32 1.22 8.78
CA VAL A 103 4.20 2.68 8.71
C VAL A 103 2.80 3.09 8.28
N ASN A 104 2.21 2.42 7.30
CA ASN A 104 0.91 2.77 6.75
C ASN A 104 -0.27 2.46 7.70
N ILE A 105 -0.09 1.57 8.69
CA ILE A 105 -1.07 1.31 9.77
C ILE A 105 -0.83 2.13 11.04
N GLY A 106 0.15 3.05 11.05
CA GLY A 106 0.43 3.96 12.17
C GLY A 106 1.81 3.78 12.84
N GLY A 107 2.63 2.85 12.36
CA GLY A 107 4.06 2.77 12.65
C GLY A 107 4.47 2.13 13.97
N SER A 108 3.69 2.29 15.04
CA SER A 108 4.07 1.82 16.39
C SER A 108 3.18 0.71 16.95
N VAL A 109 1.93 0.62 16.51
CA VAL A 109 0.97 -0.39 16.98
C VAL A 109 0.72 -1.41 15.87
N PRO A 110 1.38 -2.58 15.89
CA PRO A 110 1.35 -3.55 14.77
C PRO A 110 -0.01 -4.23 14.58
N THR A 111 -0.92 -4.09 15.55
CA THR A 111 -2.29 -4.61 15.50
C THR A 111 -3.29 -3.62 14.92
N ASN A 112 -2.88 -2.38 14.63
CA ASN A 112 -3.71 -1.46 13.88
C ASN A 112 -3.96 -2.01 12.47
N THR A 113 -5.12 -1.65 11.92
CA THR A 113 -5.48 -2.01 10.55
C THR A 113 -5.87 -0.77 9.79
N ARG A 114 -5.66 -0.77 8.48
CA ARG A 114 -6.16 0.29 7.60
C ARG A 114 -7.08 -0.32 6.55
N VAL A 115 -8.33 0.14 6.53
CA VAL A 115 -9.34 -0.31 5.56
C VAL A 115 -9.17 0.46 4.25
N GLU A 116 -9.22 -0.25 3.13
CA GLU A 116 -9.22 0.37 1.81
C GLU A 116 -10.46 1.26 1.60
N GLN A 117 -10.31 2.30 0.79
CA GLN A 117 -11.41 3.24 0.51
C GLN A 117 -12.03 2.92 -0.85
N VAL A 118 -13.01 2.01 -0.85
CA VAL A 118 -13.79 1.58 -2.02
C VAL A 118 -15.28 1.96 -1.84
N PRO A 119 -15.98 2.46 -2.87
CA PRO A 119 -17.42 2.73 -2.85
C PRO A 119 -18.28 1.50 -2.65
#